data_AF-A0A7C3PXH1-F1
#
_entry.id   AF-A0A7C3PXH1-F1
#
_cell.length_a   1.000
_cell.length_b   1.000
_cell.length_c   1.000
_cell.angle_alpha   90.00
_cell.angle_beta   90.00
_cell.angle_gamma   90.00
#
_symmetry.space_group_name_H-M   'P 1'
#
loop_
_entity.id
_entity.type
_entity.pdbx_description
1 polymer ?
#
loop_
_entity_poly.entity_id
_entity_poly.type
_entity_poly.pdbx_seq_one_letter_code
_entity_poly.pdbx_strand_id
1 'polypeptide(L)'
;MKRRILLMIGIFALAALLAFPLRETIYEVVVIPLAYLLWVLGLLYHALPQFIWWIAMGLFLAFLFARSLVPKIKPPERVVQKRKPPKGQVETLAEWMQKSQKGVYNKWLVANRLGRLAHEILTLREHGKPRSIFAPLEGPGWEPSPELKEYLHSGLQTSFADFPNHSNIMKHPQKTPLDHDPRLAIEFFETQLDHRRDSC
;
A
#
# COMPACT_ATOMS: atom_id res chain seq x y z
N MET A 1 15.99 -56.93 37.41
CA MET A 1 16.10 -57.19 35.95
C MET A 1 14.90 -57.97 35.37
N LYS A 2 14.42 -59.05 36.00
CA LYS A 2 13.28 -59.87 35.48
C LYS A 2 12.00 -59.09 35.15
N ARG A 3 11.61 -58.10 35.96
CA ARG A 3 10.42 -57.24 35.71
C ARG A 3 10.55 -56.35 34.46
N ARG A 4 11.76 -55.84 34.17
CA ARG A 4 12.01 -55.02 32.96
C ARG A 4 11.95 -55.88 31.70
N ILE A 5 12.47 -57.11 31.76
CA ILE A 5 12.39 -58.08 30.66
C ILE A 5 10.94 -58.49 30.41
N LEU A 6 10.15 -58.75 31.45
CA LEU A 6 8.73 -59.08 31.31
C LEU A 6 7.92 -57.94 30.68
N LEU A 7 8.21 -56.69 31.07
CA LEU A 7 7.58 -55.51 30.46
C LEU A 7 7.99 -55.33 29.00
N MET A 8 9.26 -55.53 28.66
CA MET A 8 9.71 -55.46 27.26
C MET A 8 9.07 -56.53 26.38
N ILE A 9 8.97 -57.77 26.87
CA ILE A 9 8.29 -58.85 26.15
C ILE A 9 6.80 -58.52 25.99
N GLY A 10 6.15 -58.01 27.04
CA GLY A 10 4.74 -57.59 26.97
C GLY A 10 4.51 -56.47 25.95
N ILE A 11 5.36 -55.45 25.93
CA ILE A 11 5.28 -54.34 24.96
C ILE A 11 5.52 -54.83 23.54
N PHE A 12 6.50 -55.71 23.33
CA PHE A 12 6.81 -56.24 22.01
C PHE A 12 5.69 -57.15 21.47
N ALA A 13 5.12 -58.00 22.34
CA ALA A 13 3.96 -58.81 22.00
C ALA A 13 2.74 -57.93 21.67
N LEU A 14 2.51 -56.86 22.42
CA LEU A 14 1.43 -55.91 22.15
C LEU A 14 1.63 -55.15 20.84
N ALA A 15 2.86 -54.70 20.55
CA ALA A 15 3.20 -54.05 19.30
C ALA A 15 3.03 -55.00 18.10
N ALA A 16 3.43 -56.26 18.22
CA ALA A 16 3.23 -57.28 17.19
C ALA A 16 1.74 -57.59 16.98
N LEU A 17 0.96 -57.67 18.08
CA LEU A 17 -0.48 -57.88 18.04
C LEU A 17 -1.22 -56.72 17.36
N LEU A 18 -0.77 -55.47 17.55
CA LEU A 18 -1.30 -54.30 16.86
C LEU A 18 -0.82 -54.17 15.41
N ALA A 19 0.43 -54.56 15.12
CA ALA A 19 1.00 -54.51 13.78
C ALA A 19 0.33 -55.51 12.83
N PHE A 20 -0.17 -56.63 13.35
CA PHE A 20 -0.82 -57.66 12.56
C PHE A 20 -2.11 -57.19 11.85
N PRO A 21 -3.10 -56.56 12.52
CA PRO A 21 -4.26 -55.98 11.85
C PRO A 21 -3.90 -54.72 11.05
N LEU A 22 -2.93 -53.92 11.50
CA LEU A 22 -2.49 -52.72 10.75
C LEU A 22 -1.84 -53.08 9.42
N ARG A 23 -1.17 -54.23 9.32
CA ARG A 23 -0.50 -54.68 8.09
C ARG A 23 -1.50 -54.78 6.94
N GLU A 24 -2.64 -55.39 7.19
CA GLU A 24 -3.65 -55.59 6.14
C GLU A 24 -4.27 -54.25 5.73
N THR A 25 -4.56 -53.38 6.70
CA THR A 25 -5.05 -52.02 6.43
C THR A 25 -4.04 -51.19 5.64
N ILE A 26 -2.76 -51.21 6.00
CA ILE A 26 -1.71 -50.48 5.26
C ILE A 26 -1.56 -51.06 3.85
N TYR A 27 -1.63 -52.39 3.72
CA TYR A 27 -1.52 -53.04 2.43
C TYR A 27 -2.67 -52.63 1.51
N GLU A 28 -3.91 -52.68 1.98
CA GLU A 28 -5.09 -52.33 1.19
C GLU A 28 -5.21 -50.81 0.92
N VAL A 29 -4.93 -49.97 1.93
CA VAL A 29 -5.14 -48.51 1.83
C VAL A 29 -3.98 -47.80 1.14
N VAL A 30 -2.76 -48.35 1.21
CA VAL A 30 -1.56 -47.68 0.68
C VAL A 30 -0.91 -48.49 -0.42
N VAL A 31 -0.60 -49.76 -0.18
CA VAL A 31 0.20 -50.56 -1.11
C VAL A 31 -0.57 -50.86 -2.40
N ILE A 32 -1.81 -51.34 -2.29
CA ILE A 32 -2.67 -51.63 -3.45
C ILE A 32 -2.90 -50.39 -4.32
N PRO A 33 -3.36 -49.24 -3.81
CA PRO A 33 -3.57 -48.07 -4.64
C PRO A 33 -2.27 -47.53 -5.23
N LEU A 34 -1.15 -47.57 -4.49
CA LEU A 34 0.14 -47.14 -5.02
C LEU A 34 0.61 -48.05 -6.17
N ALA A 35 0.48 -49.38 -6.01
CA ALA A 35 0.80 -50.34 -7.06
C ALA A 35 -0.08 -50.14 -8.29
N TYR A 36 -1.38 -49.89 -8.11
CA TYR A 36 -2.29 -49.57 -9.19
C TYR A 36 -1.90 -48.27 -9.91
N LEU A 37 -1.54 -47.23 -9.16
CA LEU A 37 -1.11 -45.93 -9.69
C LEU A 37 0.16 -46.08 -10.53
N LEU A 38 1.15 -46.83 -10.03
CA LEU A 38 2.39 -47.14 -10.76
C LEU A 38 2.11 -47.97 -12.01
N TRP A 39 1.21 -48.96 -11.92
CA TRP A 39 0.82 -49.78 -13.08
C TRP A 39 0.15 -48.94 -14.17
N VAL A 40 -0.83 -48.09 -13.80
CA VAL A 40 -1.47 -47.16 -14.74
C VAL A 40 -0.47 -46.19 -15.34
N LEU A 41 0.47 -45.66 -14.54
CA LEU A 41 1.51 -44.76 -15.01
C LEU A 41 2.45 -45.45 -16.01
N GLY A 42 2.81 -46.71 -15.74
CA GLY A 42 3.57 -47.55 -16.66
C GLY A 42 2.83 -47.85 -17.96
N LEU A 43 1.52 -48.12 -17.87
CA LEU A 43 0.65 -48.30 -19.03
C LEU A 43 0.60 -47.03 -19.88
N LEU A 44 0.41 -45.87 -19.24
CA LEU A 44 0.40 -44.57 -19.89
C LEU A 44 1.75 -44.28 -20.58
N TYR A 45 2.86 -44.60 -19.92
CA TYR A 45 4.20 -44.46 -20.50
C TYR A 45 4.37 -45.26 -21.79
N HIS A 46 3.87 -46.51 -21.83
CA HIS A 46 3.95 -47.38 -23.01
C HIS A 46 2.91 -47.04 -24.08
N ALA A 47 1.74 -46.55 -23.68
CA ALA A 47 0.65 -46.19 -24.59
C ALA A 47 0.90 -44.86 -25.31
N LEU A 48 1.69 -43.96 -24.71
CA LEU A 48 2.03 -42.69 -25.33
C LEU A 48 3.13 -42.89 -26.39
N PRO A 49 2.89 -42.49 -27.66
CA PRO A 49 3.92 -42.44 -28.68
C PRO A 49 5.16 -41.69 -28.21
N GLN A 50 6.34 -42.16 -28.60
CA GLN A 50 7.63 -41.54 -28.27
C GLN A 50 7.66 -40.04 -28.61
N PHE A 51 6.93 -39.62 -29.64
CA PHE A 51 6.76 -38.22 -30.02
C PHE A 51 6.20 -37.31 -28.91
N ILE A 52 5.28 -37.81 -28.08
CA ILE A 52 4.68 -37.03 -26.99
C ILE A 52 5.71 -36.70 -25.92
N TRP A 53 6.63 -37.64 -25.63
CA TRP A 53 7.75 -37.40 -24.72
C TRP A 53 8.69 -36.30 -25.24
N TRP A 54 8.96 -36.28 -26.55
CA TRP A 54 9.75 -35.22 -27.17
C TRP A 54 9.05 -33.86 -27.11
N ILE A 55 7.72 -33.81 -27.34
CA ILE A 55 6.96 -32.56 -27.17
C ILE A 55 7.02 -32.10 -25.72
N ALA A 56 6.76 -32.98 -24.75
CA ALA A 56 6.78 -32.62 -23.32
C ALA A 56 8.16 -32.11 -22.89
N MET A 57 9.24 -32.77 -23.33
CA MET A 57 10.60 -32.34 -23.05
C MET A 57 10.94 -31.02 -23.75
N GLY A 58 10.52 -30.84 -25.00
CA GLY A 58 10.66 -29.59 -25.74
C GLY A 58 9.92 -28.42 -25.07
N LEU A 59 8.68 -28.65 -24.63
CA LEU A 59 7.88 -27.67 -23.91
C LEU A 59 8.51 -27.30 -22.56
N PHE A 60 9.01 -28.29 -21.81
CA PHE A 60 9.69 -28.06 -20.55
C PHE A 60 10.96 -27.22 -20.74
N LEU A 61 11.75 -27.55 -21.76
CA LEU A 61 12.95 -26.79 -22.09
C LEU A 61 12.61 -25.37 -22.57
N ALA A 62 11.61 -25.23 -23.44
CA ALA A 62 11.10 -23.94 -23.89
C ALA A 62 10.58 -23.09 -22.73
N PHE A 63 9.93 -23.69 -21.73
CA PHE A 63 9.50 -23.01 -20.51
C PHE A 63 10.70 -22.52 -19.68
N LEU A 64 11.74 -23.35 -19.51
CA LEU A 64 12.97 -22.94 -18.83
C LEU A 64 13.67 -21.79 -19.56
N PHE A 65 13.76 -21.88 -20.89
CA PHE A 65 14.32 -20.81 -21.72
C PHE A 65 13.48 -19.54 -21.65
N ALA A 66 12.15 -19.64 -21.75
CA ALA A 66 11.26 -18.50 -21.60
C ALA A 66 11.45 -17.84 -20.23
N ARG A 67 11.54 -18.63 -19.15
CA ARG A 67 11.79 -18.12 -17.80
C ARG A 67 13.19 -17.51 -17.66
N SER A 68 14.17 -18.00 -18.41
CA SER A 68 15.53 -17.45 -18.46
C SER A 68 15.63 -16.17 -19.31
N LEU A 69 14.80 -16.05 -20.35
CA LEU A 69 14.71 -14.88 -21.22
C LEU A 69 13.87 -13.77 -20.60
N VAL A 70 12.93 -14.10 -19.71
CA VAL A 70 12.30 -13.11 -18.84
C VAL A 70 13.45 -12.43 -18.10
N PRO A 71 13.78 -11.17 -18.42
CA PRO A 71 14.78 -10.45 -17.67
C PRO A 71 14.28 -10.51 -16.24
N LYS A 72 15.14 -10.93 -15.29
CA LYS A 72 14.84 -10.64 -13.89
C LYS A 72 14.57 -9.14 -13.88
N ILE A 73 13.30 -8.77 -13.74
CA ILE A 73 12.89 -7.40 -13.50
C ILE A 73 13.54 -7.12 -12.18
N LYS A 74 14.79 -6.67 -12.23
CA LYS A 74 15.49 -6.15 -11.08
C LYS A 74 14.53 -5.06 -10.63
N PRO A 75 13.91 -5.15 -9.43
CA PRO A 75 13.19 -4.01 -8.89
C PRO A 75 14.16 -2.84 -9.07
N PRO A 76 13.74 -1.73 -9.67
CA PRO A 76 14.63 -0.68 -10.15
C PRO A 76 15.66 -0.48 -9.06
N GLU A 77 16.91 -0.85 -9.38
CA GLU A 77 18.03 -0.78 -8.46
C GLU A 77 17.88 0.57 -7.81
N ARG A 78 17.59 0.58 -6.50
CA ARG A 78 17.27 1.81 -5.78
C ARG A 78 18.45 2.70 -6.11
N VAL A 79 18.24 3.64 -7.03
CA VAL A 79 19.19 4.70 -7.31
C VAL A 79 19.46 5.19 -5.92
N VAL A 80 20.68 4.96 -5.44
CA VAL A 80 21.13 5.52 -4.17
C VAL A 80 20.83 6.98 -4.37
N GLN A 81 19.71 7.44 -3.80
CA GLN A 81 19.25 8.79 -4.02
C GLN A 81 20.40 9.58 -3.45
N LYS A 82 21.23 10.17 -4.34
CA LYS A 82 22.21 11.17 -3.96
C LYS A 82 21.43 12.05 -3.01
N ARG A 83 21.82 12.03 -1.72
CA ARG A 83 21.08 12.74 -0.66
C ARG A 83 20.88 14.12 -1.23
N LYS A 84 19.64 14.46 -1.58
CA LYS A 84 19.35 15.79 -2.10
C LYS A 84 19.88 16.74 -1.03
N PRO A 85 20.57 17.83 -1.40
CA PRO A 85 21.04 18.79 -0.43
C PRO A 85 19.87 19.15 0.50
N PRO A 86 20.11 19.35 1.80
CA PRO A 86 19.04 19.64 2.76
C PRO A 86 18.27 20.85 2.23
N LYS A 87 17.04 20.59 1.76
CA LYS A 87 16.17 21.62 1.21
C LYS A 87 15.70 22.51 2.34
N GLY A 88 15.73 23.81 2.12
CA GLY A 88 15.13 24.77 3.05
C GLY A 88 13.63 24.49 3.24
N GLN A 89 13.07 24.97 4.35
CA GLN A 89 11.61 24.86 4.60
C GLN A 89 10.80 25.48 3.45
N VAL A 90 11.26 26.60 2.90
CA VAL A 90 10.64 27.29 1.77
C VAL A 90 10.74 26.49 0.47
N GLU A 91 11.90 25.90 0.18
CA GLU A 91 12.10 25.08 -1.02
C GLU A 91 11.22 23.81 -0.98
N THR A 92 11.05 23.23 0.21
CA THR A 92 10.15 22.10 0.42
C THR A 92 8.69 22.49 0.16
N LEU A 93 8.27 23.67 0.64
CA LEU A 93 6.93 24.19 0.39
C LEU A 93 6.71 24.46 -1.11
N ALA A 94 7.69 25.06 -1.79
CA ALA A 94 7.63 25.30 -3.23
C ALA A 94 7.50 23.99 -4.03
N GLU A 95 8.27 22.96 -3.65
CA GLU A 95 8.16 21.64 -4.27
C GLU A 95 6.77 21.01 -4.05
N TRP A 96 6.15 21.24 -2.89
CA TRP A 96 4.81 20.72 -2.59
C TRP A 96 3.72 21.47 -3.33
N MET A 97 3.85 22.80 -3.47
CA MET A 97 2.97 23.60 -4.31
C MET A 97 3.06 23.18 -5.78
N GLN A 98 4.26 22.84 -6.28
CA GLN A 98 4.40 22.30 -7.64
C GLN A 98 3.76 20.90 -7.78
N LYS A 99 3.80 20.08 -6.72
CA LYS A 99 3.23 18.74 -6.69
C LYS A 99 1.74 18.67 -6.37
N SER A 100 1.11 19.76 -5.91
CA SER A 100 -0.32 19.83 -5.60
C SER A 100 -1.18 19.46 -6.82
N GLN A 101 -0.71 19.75 -8.02
CA GLN A 101 -1.39 19.40 -9.28
C GLN A 101 -1.53 17.88 -9.51
N LYS A 102 -0.73 17.05 -8.84
CA LYS A 102 -0.64 15.59 -9.12
C LYS A 102 -1.59 14.71 -8.32
N GLY A 103 -2.47 15.27 -7.49
CA GLY A 103 -3.50 14.46 -6.82
C GLY A 103 -4.17 15.13 -5.64
N VAL A 104 -5.37 14.65 -5.31
CA VAL A 104 -6.24 15.17 -4.25
C VAL A 104 -5.53 15.27 -2.90
N TYR A 105 -4.71 14.26 -2.55
CA TYR A 105 -3.94 14.27 -1.31
C TYR A 105 -2.97 15.47 -1.21
N ASN A 106 -2.25 15.79 -2.28
CA ASN A 106 -1.31 16.91 -2.27
C ASN A 106 -2.04 18.25 -2.20
N LYS A 107 -3.21 18.37 -2.88
CA LYS A 107 -4.07 19.55 -2.79
C LYS A 107 -4.56 19.76 -1.36
N TRP A 108 -5.08 18.70 -0.73
CA TRP A 108 -5.48 18.70 0.68
C TRP A 108 -4.32 19.07 1.61
N LEU A 109 -3.12 18.52 1.39
CA LEU A 109 -1.96 18.80 2.22
C LEU A 109 -1.55 20.28 2.19
N VAL A 110 -1.60 20.90 1.00
CA VAL A 110 -1.33 22.34 0.84
C VAL A 110 -2.43 23.17 1.50
N ALA A 111 -3.70 22.84 1.26
CA ALA A 111 -4.84 23.53 1.88
C ALA A 111 -4.78 23.47 3.42
N ASN A 112 -4.49 22.30 4.00
CA ASN A 112 -4.36 22.10 5.44
C ASN A 112 -3.23 22.96 6.03
N ARG A 113 -2.07 23.00 5.36
CA ARG A 113 -0.95 23.86 5.81
C ARG A 113 -1.30 25.34 5.77
N LEU A 114 -1.92 25.81 4.68
CA LEU A 114 -2.34 27.20 4.54
C LEU A 114 -3.44 27.54 5.55
N GLY A 115 -4.38 26.63 5.80
CA GLY A 115 -5.41 26.79 6.82
C GLY A 115 -4.84 26.91 8.24
N ARG A 116 -3.81 26.13 8.58
CA ARG A 116 -3.11 26.25 9.87
C ARG A 116 -2.39 27.59 10.00
N LEU A 117 -1.73 28.05 8.93
CA LEU A 117 -1.10 29.37 8.91
C LEU A 117 -2.13 30.49 9.09
N ALA A 118 -3.27 30.41 8.43
CA ALA A 118 -4.38 31.36 8.63
C ALA A 118 -4.85 31.38 10.09
N HIS A 119 -5.00 30.21 10.71
CA HIS A 119 -5.38 30.09 12.12
C HIS A 119 -4.33 30.70 13.06
N GLU A 120 -3.04 30.47 12.80
CA GLU A 120 -1.94 31.06 13.56
C GLU A 120 -1.92 32.60 13.43
N ILE A 121 -2.12 33.15 12.22
CA ILE A 121 -2.21 34.60 11.98
C ILE A 121 -3.38 35.21 12.76
N LEU A 122 -4.56 34.58 12.72
CA LEU A 122 -5.73 35.03 13.47
C LEU A 122 -5.51 34.97 14.99
N THR A 123 -4.90 33.89 15.48
CA THR A 123 -4.58 33.72 16.91
C THR A 123 -3.59 34.79 17.39
N LEU A 124 -2.60 35.14 16.57
CA LEU A 124 -1.67 36.23 16.84
C LEU A 124 -2.38 37.60 16.88
N ARG A 125 -3.41 37.81 16.04
CA ARG A 125 -4.21 39.05 16.00
C ARG A 125 -5.12 39.20 17.22
N GLU A 126 -5.66 38.09 17.74
CA GLU A 126 -6.55 38.07 18.92
C GLU A 126 -5.79 38.08 20.27
N HIS A 127 -4.56 38.61 20.29
CA HIS A 127 -3.71 38.70 21.49
C HIS A 127 -3.44 37.35 22.15
N GLY A 128 -3.32 36.27 21.36
CA GLY A 128 -2.99 34.94 21.88
C GLY A 128 -4.11 34.25 22.65
N LYS A 129 -5.36 34.72 22.52
CA LYS A 129 -6.51 33.99 23.06
C LYS A 129 -6.59 32.62 22.35
N PRO A 130 -6.65 31.50 23.09
CA PRO A 130 -6.68 30.18 22.47
C PRO A 130 -7.95 30.02 21.64
N ARG A 131 -7.79 29.98 20.32
CA ARG A 131 -8.87 29.74 19.37
C ARG A 131 -8.89 28.27 18.96
N SER A 132 -10.07 27.66 18.94
CA SER A 132 -10.22 26.30 18.42
C SER A 132 -9.76 26.24 16.96
N ILE A 133 -9.08 25.15 16.57
CA ILE A 133 -8.65 24.90 15.19
C ILE A 133 -9.86 24.80 14.24
N PHE A 134 -11.04 24.48 14.80
CA PHE A 134 -12.30 24.38 14.06
C PHE A 134 -13.12 25.68 14.08
N ALA A 135 -12.64 26.74 14.74
CA ALA A 135 -13.34 28.01 14.73
C ALA A 135 -13.42 28.56 13.29
N PRO A 136 -14.51 29.25 12.93
CA PRO A 136 -14.60 29.92 11.63
C PRO A 136 -13.39 30.83 11.42
N LEU A 137 -12.81 30.87 10.21
CA LEU A 137 -11.69 31.76 9.87
C LEU A 137 -12.23 33.18 9.62
N GLU A 138 -12.72 33.82 10.68
CA GLU A 138 -13.36 35.14 10.67
C GLU A 138 -12.71 36.01 11.75
N GLY A 139 -12.44 37.27 11.43
CA GLY A 139 -11.83 38.22 12.35
C GLY A 139 -11.87 39.65 11.82
N PRO A 140 -11.60 40.66 12.68
CA PRO A 140 -11.58 42.06 12.27
C PRO A 140 -10.52 42.28 11.18
N GLY A 141 -10.95 42.78 10.02
CA GLY A 141 -10.10 42.97 8.83
C GLY A 141 -9.67 41.68 8.12
N TRP A 142 -10.30 40.55 8.44
CA TRP A 142 -10.05 39.25 7.79
C TRP A 142 -11.26 38.87 6.94
N GLU A 143 -11.24 39.33 5.68
CA GLU A 143 -12.32 39.11 4.71
C GLU A 143 -11.77 38.42 3.46
N PRO A 144 -11.49 37.09 3.52
CA PRO A 144 -11.09 36.34 2.33
C PRO A 144 -12.27 36.21 1.35
N SER A 145 -11.95 36.01 0.07
CA SER A 145 -12.95 35.68 -0.94
C SER A 145 -13.72 34.39 -0.54
N PRO A 146 -14.98 34.22 -0.96
CA PRO A 146 -15.79 33.06 -0.56
C PRO A 146 -15.14 31.73 -0.96
N GLU A 147 -14.52 31.68 -2.14
CA GLU A 147 -13.79 30.51 -2.63
C GLU A 147 -12.56 30.20 -1.77
N LEU A 148 -11.81 31.23 -1.37
CA LEU A 148 -10.64 31.07 -0.52
C LEU A 148 -11.04 30.63 0.89
N LYS A 149 -12.15 31.16 1.42
CA LYS A 149 -12.71 30.74 2.71
C LYS A 149 -13.04 29.25 2.69
N GLU A 150 -13.70 28.78 1.63
CA GLU A 150 -14.04 27.36 1.47
C GLU A 150 -12.79 26.48 1.29
N TYR A 151 -11.79 26.96 0.54
CA TYR A 151 -10.52 26.27 0.37
C TYR A 151 -9.76 26.07 1.71
N LEU A 152 -9.61 27.12 2.51
CA LEU A 152 -8.93 27.04 3.81
C LEU A 152 -9.73 26.20 4.81
N HIS A 153 -11.06 26.34 4.80
CA HIS A 153 -11.96 25.59 5.65
C HIS A 153 -11.93 24.09 5.34
N SER A 154 -11.99 23.71 4.07
CA SER A 154 -11.88 22.32 3.64
C SER A 154 -10.52 21.73 4.05
N GLY A 155 -9.42 22.47 3.88
CA GLY A 155 -8.09 22.02 4.34
C GLY A 155 -8.00 21.70 5.84
N LEU A 156 -8.74 22.42 6.70
CA LEU A 156 -8.72 22.23 8.15
C LEU A 156 -9.71 21.18 8.66
N GLN A 157 -10.93 21.19 8.12
CA GLN A 157 -12.04 20.43 8.68
C GLN A 157 -12.30 19.11 7.96
N THR A 158 -11.94 19.01 6.68
CA THR A 158 -12.19 17.81 5.89
C THR A 158 -10.95 16.93 5.79
N SER A 159 -11.17 15.65 5.58
CA SER A 159 -10.13 14.68 5.29
C SER A 159 -9.95 14.51 3.78
N PHE A 160 -8.75 14.14 3.33
CA PHE A 160 -8.54 13.78 1.93
C PHE A 160 -9.44 12.61 1.48
N ALA A 161 -9.91 11.79 2.42
CA ALA A 161 -10.80 10.66 2.17
C ALA A 161 -12.22 11.09 1.78
N ASP A 162 -12.62 12.31 2.15
CA ASP A 162 -13.96 12.85 1.84
C ASP A 162 -14.10 13.24 0.36
N PHE A 163 -12.98 13.25 -0.37
CA PHE A 163 -12.91 13.51 -1.81
C PHE A 163 -12.44 12.26 -2.56
N PRO A 164 -13.28 11.20 -2.66
CA PRO A 164 -12.92 10.00 -3.38
C PRO A 164 -12.65 10.36 -4.84
N ASN A 165 -11.40 10.21 -5.27
CA ASN A 165 -11.03 10.34 -6.66
C ASN A 165 -11.51 9.09 -7.40
N HIS A 166 -12.77 9.10 -7.85
CA HIS A 166 -13.28 8.05 -8.72
C HIS A 166 -12.54 8.15 -10.05
N SER A 167 -11.42 7.45 -10.17
CA SER A 167 -10.64 7.32 -11.40
C SER A 167 -11.35 6.42 -12.43
N ASN A 168 -12.65 6.64 -12.63
CA ASN A 168 -13.32 6.11 -13.79
C ASN A 168 -12.79 6.88 -14.99
N ILE A 169 -12.08 6.17 -15.86
CA ILE A 169 -11.41 6.68 -17.07
C ILE A 169 -12.36 7.49 -17.97
N MET A 170 -13.68 7.32 -17.82
CA MET A 170 -14.72 7.99 -18.62
C MET A 170 -15.44 9.17 -17.93
N LYS A 171 -15.10 9.53 -16.67
CA LYS A 171 -15.72 10.68 -16.00
C LYS A 171 -14.70 11.78 -15.77
N HIS A 172 -15.03 13.00 -16.17
CA HIS A 172 -14.23 14.16 -15.83
C HIS A 172 -14.16 14.31 -14.30
N PRO A 173 -12.98 14.63 -13.75
CA PRO A 173 -12.84 14.85 -12.31
C PRO A 173 -13.81 15.95 -11.87
N GLN A 174 -14.60 15.67 -10.82
CA GLN A 174 -15.48 16.68 -10.24
C GLN A 174 -14.61 17.79 -9.63
N LYS A 175 -14.99 19.04 -9.86
CA LYS A 175 -14.34 20.19 -9.20
C LYS A 175 -14.55 20.05 -7.70
N THR A 176 -13.45 19.98 -6.97
CA THR A 176 -13.41 19.94 -5.51
C THR A 176 -13.07 21.34 -4.99
N PRO A 177 -13.48 21.71 -3.76
CA PRO A 177 -13.04 22.95 -3.12
C PRO A 177 -11.52 23.07 -3.02
N LEU A 178 -10.81 21.93 -3.02
CA LEU A 178 -9.36 21.81 -3.02
C LEU A 178 -8.69 22.18 -4.36
N ASP A 179 -9.45 22.41 -5.43
CA ASP A 179 -8.94 22.81 -6.75
C ASP A 179 -8.62 24.31 -6.86
N HIS A 180 -8.83 25.08 -5.80
CA HIS A 180 -8.47 26.50 -5.75
C HIS A 180 -6.95 26.70 -5.86
N ASP A 181 -6.52 27.80 -6.50
CA ASP A 181 -5.10 28.09 -6.68
C ASP A 181 -4.47 28.51 -5.33
N PRO A 182 -3.48 27.76 -4.80
CA PRO A 182 -2.81 28.13 -3.55
C PRO A 182 -2.11 29.49 -3.60
N ARG A 183 -1.83 30.04 -4.80
CA ARG A 183 -1.23 31.37 -4.96
C ARG A 183 -2.14 32.48 -4.43
N LEU A 184 -3.46 32.37 -4.63
CA LEU A 184 -4.43 33.36 -4.14
C LEU A 184 -4.45 33.41 -2.61
N ALA A 185 -4.28 32.26 -1.96
CA ALA A 185 -4.16 32.20 -0.50
C ALA A 185 -2.89 32.91 0.01
N ILE A 186 -1.77 32.74 -0.70
CA ILE A 186 -0.49 33.37 -0.36
C ILE A 186 -0.58 34.88 -0.54
N GLU A 187 -1.08 35.35 -1.68
CA GLU A 187 -1.27 36.78 -1.96
C GLU A 187 -2.19 37.45 -0.93
N PHE A 188 -3.24 36.74 -0.51
CA PHE A 188 -4.10 37.19 0.58
C PHE A 188 -3.33 37.30 1.90
N PHE A 189 -2.53 36.30 2.27
CA PHE A 189 -1.71 36.35 3.49
C PHE A 189 -0.66 37.46 3.45
N GLU A 190 -0.03 37.69 2.30
CA GLU A 190 0.92 38.79 2.09
C GLU A 190 0.22 40.14 2.32
N THR A 191 -0.95 40.35 1.71
CA THR A 191 -1.77 41.56 1.91
C THR A 191 -2.12 41.78 3.39
N GLN A 192 -2.49 40.70 4.10
CA GLN A 192 -2.83 40.75 5.53
C GLN A 192 -1.62 41.04 6.43
N LEU A 193 -0.41 40.63 6.02
CA LEU A 193 0.83 40.89 6.74
C LEU A 193 1.36 42.30 6.48
N ASP A 194 1.26 42.80 5.26
CA ASP A 194 1.70 44.15 4.91
C ASP A 194 0.83 45.21 5.57
N HIS A 195 -0.51 45.03 5.61
CA HIS A 195 -1.39 45.94 6.34
C HIS A 195 -1.01 46.06 7.83
N ARG A 196 -0.45 45.00 8.43
CA ARG A 196 0.04 45.04 9.80
C ARG A 196 1.33 45.84 9.94
N ARG A 197 2.25 45.75 8.97
CA ARG A 197 3.52 46.49 9.00
C ARG A 197 3.30 48.00 8.99
N ASP A 198 2.33 48.47 8.21
CA ASP A 198 2.03 49.90 8.08
C ASP A 198 1.28 50.46 9.30
N SER A 199 0.74 49.60 10.16
CA SER A 199 0.00 49.98 11.37
C SER A 199 0.88 50.08 12.63
N CYS A 200 2.20 49.86 12.51
CA CYS A 200 3.19 49.99 13.58
C CYS A 200 4.10 51.20 13.35
#